data_AF-A0A1H9SSC3-F1
#
_entry.id   AF-A0A1H9SSC3-F1
#
_cell.length_a   1.000
_cell.length_b   1.000
_cell.length_c   1.000
_cell.angle_alpha   90.00
_cell.angle_beta   90.00
_cell.angle_gamma   90.00
#
_symmetry.space_group_name_H-M   'P 1'
#
loop_
_entity.id
_entity.type
_entity.pdbx_description
1 polymer ?
#
loop_
_entity_poly.entity_id
_entity_poly.type
_entity_poly.pdbx_seq_one_letter_code
_entity_poly.pdbx_strand_id
1 'polypeptide(L)'
;MDGLTPFAEYNLIVGIVVVLELLYVLSLEASVAAYRQHILVTVAGLVLAVIGGPIAELFAPALVHWIHGIGAILVVLGFYDPVTNDVRTTEWSRVLLTEPDRIRQPAEWMTPIDDTILDTLHGTDLILTPSIVAFNTGFSRKEVNRRLIQLDEHGLVERTERGKYRLTRRGERYLRGQLDVVSSDTDEPAVRG
;
A
#
# COMPACT_ATOMS: atom_id res chain seq x y z
N MET A 1 -19.02 7.63 51.52
CA MET A 1 -18.42 7.13 50.28
C MET A 1 -19.28 5.95 49.89
N ASP A 2 -20.24 6.18 49.01
CA ASP A 2 -21.04 5.09 48.47
C ASP A 2 -20.07 4.18 47.71
N GLY A 3 -20.09 2.89 48.01
CA GLY A 3 -19.17 1.91 47.43
C GLY A 3 -19.30 1.83 45.92
N LEU A 4 -18.40 1.07 45.29
CA LEU A 4 -18.48 0.75 43.86
C LEU A 4 -19.90 0.27 43.53
N THR A 5 -20.58 0.95 42.60
CA THR A 5 -21.79 0.35 42.05
C THR A 5 -21.37 -0.93 41.32
N PRO A 6 -22.19 -1.99 41.32
CA PRO A 6 -21.86 -3.22 40.59
C PRO A 6 -21.55 -2.96 39.10
N PHE A 7 -22.14 -1.90 38.53
CA PHE A 7 -21.88 -1.44 37.18
C PHE A 7 -20.48 -0.81 37.01
N ALA A 8 -20.07 0.08 37.92
CA ALA A 8 -18.75 0.70 37.88
C ALA A 8 -17.62 -0.34 38.12
N GLU A 9 -17.86 -1.30 39.01
CA GLU A 9 -16.93 -2.42 39.26
C GLU A 9 -16.78 -3.29 38.01
N TYR A 10 -17.89 -3.70 37.40
CA TYR A 10 -17.88 -4.45 36.15
C TYR A 10 -17.12 -3.72 35.03
N ASN A 11 -17.41 -2.43 34.82
CA ASN A 11 -16.74 -1.63 33.79
C ASN A 11 -15.23 -1.52 34.01
N LEU A 12 -14.79 -1.33 35.26
CA LEU A 12 -13.37 -1.28 35.59
C LEU A 12 -12.68 -2.63 35.34
N ILE A 13 -13.30 -3.74 35.71
CA ILE A 13 -12.75 -5.09 35.49
C ILE A 13 -12.62 -5.38 34.00
N VAL A 14 -13.69 -5.17 33.23
CA VAL A 14 -13.67 -5.34 31.77
C VAL A 14 -12.60 -4.43 31.15
N GLY A 15 -12.51 -3.20 31.62
CA GLY A 15 -11.54 -2.26 31.10
C GLY A 15 -10.08 -2.66 31.35
N ILE A 16 -9.78 -3.20 32.53
CA ILE A 16 -8.46 -3.76 32.84
C ILE A 16 -8.14 -4.94 31.93
N VAL A 17 -9.09 -5.87 31.73
CA VAL A 17 -8.90 -7.03 30.85
C VAL A 17 -8.56 -6.58 29.42
N VAL A 18 -9.35 -5.65 28.85
CA VAL A 18 -9.12 -5.11 27.50
C VAL A 18 -7.74 -4.46 27.38
N VAL A 19 -7.32 -3.69 28.39
CA VAL A 19 -5.98 -3.07 28.39
C VAL A 19 -4.87 -4.11 28.45
N LEU A 20 -5.01 -5.16 29.26
CA LEU A 20 -4.04 -6.26 29.32
C LEU A 20 -3.93 -7.00 27.98
N GLU A 21 -5.05 -7.24 27.31
CA GLU A 21 -5.08 -7.84 25.96
C GLU A 21 -4.38 -6.93 24.93
N LEU A 22 -4.68 -5.63 24.94
CA LEU A 22 -4.01 -4.66 24.06
C LEU A 22 -2.50 -4.64 24.30
N LEU A 23 -2.06 -4.62 25.57
CA LEU A 23 -0.63 -4.65 25.92
C LEU A 23 0.04 -5.96 25.50
N TYR A 24 -0.65 -7.10 25.63
CA TYR A 24 -0.16 -8.39 25.15
C TYR A 24 0.05 -8.37 23.64
N VAL A 25 -0.94 -7.92 22.85
CA VAL A 25 -0.81 -7.82 21.39
C VAL A 25 0.31 -6.88 20.98
N LEU A 26 0.44 -5.73 21.63
CA LEU A 26 1.55 -4.79 21.38
C LEU A 26 2.92 -5.39 21.68
N SER A 27 3.02 -6.28 22.67
CA SER A 27 4.27 -6.96 22.98
C SER A 27 4.69 -7.95 21.89
N LEU A 28 3.72 -8.51 21.15
CA LEU A 28 3.98 -9.41 20.02
C LEU A 28 4.44 -8.65 18.77
N GLU A 29 3.94 -7.44 18.56
CA GLU A 29 4.15 -6.61 17.35
C GLU A 29 5.27 -5.55 17.48
N ALA A 30 6.14 -5.69 18.49
CA ALA A 30 7.14 -4.67 18.85
C ALA A 30 8.24 -4.39 17.80
N SER A 31 8.19 -5.01 16.61
CA SER A 31 9.23 -4.93 15.57
C SER A 31 9.07 -3.74 14.60
N VAL A 32 7.93 -3.04 14.57
CA VAL A 32 7.68 -1.94 13.61
C VAL A 32 7.98 -0.57 14.23
N ALA A 33 9.25 -0.15 14.16
CA ALA A 33 9.69 1.12 14.75
C ALA A 33 9.05 2.37 14.10
N ALA A 34 8.69 2.31 12.81
CA ALA A 34 8.21 3.45 12.04
C ALA A 34 6.86 4.02 12.51
N TYR A 35 5.98 3.18 13.07
CA TYR A 35 4.63 3.58 13.49
C TYR A 35 4.42 3.56 15.00
N ARG A 36 5.50 3.32 15.76
CA ARG A 36 5.44 3.10 17.20
C ARG A 36 4.77 4.26 17.95
N GLN A 37 5.03 5.51 17.57
CA GLN A 37 4.44 6.67 18.23
C GLN A 37 2.91 6.76 18.07
N HIS A 38 2.40 6.51 16.86
CA HIS A 38 0.97 6.58 16.53
C HIS A 38 0.20 5.49 17.26
N ILE A 39 0.73 4.27 17.22
CA ILE A 39 0.18 3.12 17.95
C ILE A 39 0.14 3.40 19.45
N LEU A 40 1.22 3.92 20.04
CA LEU A 40 1.28 4.25 21.46
C LEU A 40 0.26 5.34 21.84
N VAL A 41 0.06 6.36 21.00
CA VAL A 41 -0.94 7.43 21.22
C VAL A 41 -2.36 6.86 21.16
N THR A 42 -2.67 6.01 20.18
CA THR A 42 -3.97 5.33 20.08
C THR A 42 -4.25 4.47 21.33
N VAL A 43 -3.26 3.67 21.73
CA VAL A 43 -3.37 2.79 22.90
C VAL A 43 -3.52 3.60 24.19
N ALA A 44 -2.76 4.69 24.34
CA ALA A 44 -2.92 5.59 25.49
C ALA A 44 -4.33 6.20 25.55
N GLY A 45 -4.90 6.59 24.39
CA GLY A 45 -6.27 7.08 24.31
C GLY A 45 -7.31 6.02 24.71
N LEU A 46 -7.15 4.77 24.25
CA LEU A 46 -8.02 3.65 24.63
C LEU A 46 -7.93 3.33 26.11
N VAL A 47 -6.72 3.25 26.68
CA VAL A 47 -6.50 3.02 28.11
C VAL A 47 -7.18 4.12 28.94
N LEU A 48 -7.00 5.38 28.54
CA LEU A 48 -7.60 6.52 29.23
C LEU A 48 -9.14 6.46 29.20
N ALA A 49 -9.74 6.09 28.07
CA ALA A 49 -11.20 5.97 27.96
C ALA A 49 -11.73 4.78 28.79
N VAL A 50 -11.08 3.63 28.66
CA VAL A 50 -11.58 2.33 29.17
C VAL A 50 -11.31 2.13 30.66
N ILE A 51 -10.19 2.63 31.19
CA ILE A 51 -9.87 2.56 32.62
C ILE A 51 -10.09 3.91 33.31
N GLY A 52 -9.66 5.01 32.68
CA GLY A 52 -9.78 6.34 33.27
C GLY A 52 -11.23 6.77 33.46
N GLY A 53 -12.14 6.38 32.55
CA GLY A 53 -13.58 6.62 32.66
C GLY A 53 -14.17 6.03 33.96
N PRO A 54 -14.08 4.71 34.17
CA PRO A 54 -14.51 4.06 35.41
C PRO A 54 -13.83 4.62 36.66
N ILE A 55 -12.51 4.91 36.62
CA ILE A 55 -11.83 5.54 37.77
C ILE A 55 -12.43 6.91 38.09
N ALA A 56 -12.67 7.76 37.09
CA ALA A 56 -13.31 9.06 37.34
C ALA A 56 -14.75 8.93 37.81
N GLU A 57 -15.49 7.91 37.38
CA GLU A 57 -16.84 7.65 37.91
C GLU A 57 -16.81 7.43 39.44
N LEU A 58 -15.73 6.87 39.97
CA LEU A 58 -15.57 6.59 41.40
C LEU A 58 -15.13 7.81 42.22
N PHE A 59 -14.21 8.62 41.67
CA PHE A 59 -13.54 9.67 42.45
C PHE A 59 -13.90 11.09 42.02
N ALA A 60 -14.29 11.29 40.77
CA ALA A 60 -14.59 12.60 40.20
C ALA A 60 -15.64 12.49 39.06
N PRO A 61 -16.93 12.18 39.36
CA PRO A 61 -17.93 11.90 38.35
C PRO A 61 -18.12 13.01 37.32
N ALA A 62 -17.91 14.27 37.74
CA ALA A 62 -17.98 15.44 36.86
C ALA A 62 -16.94 15.43 35.72
N LEU A 63 -15.85 14.67 35.87
CA LEU A 63 -14.76 14.58 34.90
C LEU A 63 -14.91 13.41 33.92
N VAL A 64 -15.87 12.50 34.11
CA VAL A 64 -16.01 11.29 33.29
C VAL A 64 -16.08 11.62 31.79
N HIS A 65 -16.93 12.57 31.39
CA HIS A 65 -17.06 12.97 29.98
C HIS A 65 -15.80 13.62 29.44
N TRP A 66 -15.08 14.38 30.27
CA TRP A 66 -13.80 14.98 29.89
C TRP A 66 -12.74 13.93 29.63
N ILE A 67 -12.65 12.91 30.48
CA ILE A 67 -11.70 11.81 30.31
C ILE A 67 -12.00 11.01 29.03
N HIS A 68 -13.28 10.69 28.79
CA HIS A 68 -13.67 10.03 27.54
C HIS A 68 -13.39 10.90 26.31
N GLY A 69 -13.69 12.21 26.38
CA GLY A 69 -13.43 13.16 25.29
C GLY A 69 -11.94 13.27 24.97
N ILE A 70 -11.07 13.36 25.98
CA ILE A 70 -9.62 13.38 25.82
C ILE A 70 -9.12 12.04 25.25
N GLY A 71 -9.62 10.91 25.75
CA GLY A 71 -9.31 9.58 25.22
C GLY A 71 -9.67 9.46 23.73
N ALA A 72 -10.87 9.91 23.35
CA ALA A 72 -11.32 9.92 21.96
C ALA A 72 -10.45 10.81 21.06
N ILE A 73 -10.05 11.99 21.53
CA ILE A 73 -9.13 12.88 20.80
C ILE A 73 -7.77 12.20 20.60
N LEU A 74 -7.22 11.54 21.63
CA LEU A 74 -5.96 10.80 21.51
C LEU A 74 -6.07 9.63 20.52
N VAL A 75 -7.19 8.91 20.49
CA VAL A 75 -7.44 7.86 19.49
C VAL A 75 -7.47 8.45 18.08
N VAL A 76 -8.18 9.56 17.88
CA VAL A 76 -8.22 10.27 16.59
C VAL A 76 -6.83 10.73 16.16
N LEU A 77 -6.05 11.33 17.07
CA LEU A 77 -4.68 11.78 16.79
C LEU A 77 -3.71 10.61 16.56
N GLY A 78 -3.90 9.49 17.25
CA GLY A 78 -3.11 8.28 17.05
C GLY A 78 -3.38 7.63 15.70
N PHE A 79 -4.62 7.72 15.19
CA PHE A 79 -4.94 7.34 13.81
C PHE A 79 -4.57 8.40 12.77
N TYR A 80 -4.36 9.65 13.19
CA TYR A 80 -3.95 10.73 12.32
C TYR A 80 -2.45 10.66 12.05
N ASP A 81 -2.09 10.13 10.89
CA ASP A 81 -0.76 10.27 10.33
C ASP A 81 -0.76 11.40 9.29
N PRO A 82 -0.24 12.60 9.64
CA PRO A 82 -0.18 13.72 8.70
C PRO A 82 0.80 13.48 7.54
N VAL A 83 1.71 12.51 7.64
CA VAL A 83 2.79 12.27 6.68
C VAL A 83 2.45 11.14 5.69
N THR A 84 1.57 10.20 6.04
CA THR A 84 1.15 9.09 5.13
C THR A 84 -0.26 9.20 4.56
N ASN A 85 -0.90 10.38 4.62
CA ASN A 85 -2.19 10.66 3.96
C ASN A 85 -2.13 10.65 2.40
N ASP A 86 -1.14 9.99 1.81
CA ASP A 86 -0.92 9.97 0.35
C ASP A 86 -0.73 8.55 -0.24
N VAL A 87 -0.81 7.47 0.56
CA VAL A 87 -0.42 6.13 0.06
C VAL A 87 -1.41 4.98 0.31
N ARG A 88 -2.60 5.24 0.88
CA ARG A 88 -3.59 4.17 1.05
C ARG A 88 -4.69 4.13 -0.01
N THR A 89 -4.97 5.22 -0.72
CA THR A 89 -5.94 5.21 -1.84
C THR A 89 -5.39 4.52 -3.09
N THR A 90 -4.07 4.37 -3.22
CA THR A 90 -3.40 3.73 -4.37
C THR A 90 -3.20 2.22 -4.23
N GLU A 91 -3.14 1.67 -3.01
CA GLU A 91 -3.02 0.21 -2.80
C GLU A 91 -4.39 -0.48 -2.70
N TRP A 92 -5.39 0.15 -2.05
CA TRP A 92 -6.75 -0.37 -2.05
C TRP A 92 -7.44 -0.29 -3.41
N SER A 93 -7.08 0.68 -4.26
CA SER A 93 -7.54 0.69 -5.65
C SER A 93 -6.97 -0.49 -6.43
N ARG A 94 -5.70 -0.89 -6.23
CA ARG A 94 -5.13 -2.09 -6.87
C ARG A 94 -5.82 -3.38 -6.44
N VAL A 95 -6.19 -3.50 -5.16
CA VAL A 95 -6.91 -4.69 -4.63
C VAL A 95 -8.38 -4.69 -5.07
N LEU A 96 -9.04 -3.53 -5.17
CA LEU A 96 -10.41 -3.43 -5.68
C LEU A 96 -10.48 -3.53 -7.22
N LEU A 97 -9.41 -3.17 -7.94
CA LEU A 97 -9.27 -3.26 -9.39
C LEU A 97 -8.54 -4.53 -9.83
N THR A 98 -8.76 -5.65 -9.13
CA THR A 98 -8.16 -6.98 -9.41
C THR A 98 -8.55 -7.56 -10.79
N GLU A 99 -9.14 -6.77 -11.69
CA GLU A 99 -9.05 -6.94 -13.15
C GLU A 99 -8.10 -5.87 -13.76
N PRO A 100 -6.78 -5.93 -13.53
CA PRO A 100 -5.81 -4.97 -14.04
C PRO A 100 -5.75 -4.93 -15.58
N ASP A 101 -6.26 -5.96 -16.25
CA ASP A 101 -6.40 -6.11 -17.70
C ASP A 101 -7.27 -5.01 -18.33
N ARG A 102 -8.03 -4.24 -17.52
CA ARG A 102 -8.97 -3.20 -17.98
C ARG A 102 -8.57 -1.76 -17.66
N ILE A 103 -7.52 -1.51 -16.88
CA ILE A 103 -7.06 -0.13 -16.60
C ILE A 103 -6.16 0.38 -17.73
N ARG A 104 -5.38 -0.52 -18.32
CA ARG A 104 -4.61 -0.26 -19.53
C ARG A 104 -5.43 -0.75 -20.71
N GLN A 105 -5.43 -0.02 -21.83
CA GLN A 105 -5.98 -0.53 -23.08
C GLN A 105 -4.84 -1.19 -23.87
N PRO A 106 -4.59 -2.51 -23.67
CA PRO A 106 -3.58 -3.20 -24.45
C PRO A 106 -3.98 -3.19 -25.92
N ALA A 107 -2.99 -3.09 -26.80
CA ALA A 107 -3.24 -3.24 -28.22
C ALA A 107 -3.66 -4.68 -28.54
N GLU A 108 -4.36 -4.88 -29.66
CA GLU A 108 -4.80 -6.22 -30.09
C GLU A 108 -3.64 -7.23 -30.26
N TRP A 109 -2.42 -6.75 -30.52
CA TRP A 109 -1.23 -7.59 -30.66
C TRP A 109 -0.59 -7.97 -29.31
N MET A 110 -0.96 -7.28 -28.23
CA MET A 110 -0.42 -7.50 -26.89
C MET A 110 -1.05 -8.72 -26.23
N THR A 111 -0.29 -9.28 -25.30
CA THR A 111 -0.62 -10.44 -24.49
C THR A 111 -0.33 -10.09 -23.03
N PRO A 112 -0.91 -10.81 -22.05
CA PRO A 112 -0.60 -10.58 -20.64
C PRO A 112 0.89 -10.70 -20.28
N ILE A 113 1.66 -11.43 -21.10
CA ILE A 113 3.12 -11.55 -20.95
C ILE A 113 3.81 -10.19 -21.14
N ASP A 114 3.33 -9.35 -22.05
CA ASP A 114 3.96 -8.05 -22.33
C ASP A 114 3.84 -7.09 -21.17
N ASP A 115 2.66 -7.03 -20.54
CA ASP A 115 2.47 -6.22 -19.34
C ASP A 115 3.41 -6.66 -18.23
N THR A 116 3.58 -7.98 -18.05
CA THR A 116 4.51 -8.53 -17.07
C THR A 116 5.97 -8.17 -17.38
N ILE A 117 6.36 -8.18 -18.66
CA ILE A 117 7.71 -7.77 -19.10
C ILE A 117 7.93 -6.27 -18.86
N LEU A 118 6.98 -5.42 -19.25
CA LEU A 118 7.05 -3.97 -19.09
C LEU A 118 7.12 -3.59 -17.61
N ASP A 119 6.33 -4.23 -16.76
CA ASP A 119 6.31 -4.00 -15.32
C ASP A 119 7.64 -4.42 -14.66
N THR A 120 8.23 -5.53 -15.11
CA THR A 120 9.57 -5.97 -14.66
C THR A 120 10.66 -4.93 -14.99
N LEU A 121 10.62 -4.37 -16.21
CA LEU A 121 11.57 -3.33 -16.61
C LEU A 121 11.33 -2.03 -15.85
N HIS A 122 10.07 -1.68 -15.57
CA HIS A 122 9.71 -0.48 -14.81
C HIS A 122 10.12 -0.56 -13.35
N GLY A 123 9.81 -1.67 -12.66
CA GLY A 123 10.09 -1.86 -11.24
C GLY A 123 11.58 -1.90 -10.90
N THR A 124 12.45 -2.17 -11.88
CA THR A 124 13.90 -2.20 -11.69
C THR A 124 14.60 -0.91 -12.12
N ASP A 125 14.03 -0.15 -13.06
CA ASP A 125 14.70 0.96 -13.75
C ASP A 125 16.07 0.57 -14.37
N LEU A 126 16.26 -0.73 -14.65
CA LEU A 126 17.50 -1.30 -15.15
C LEU A 126 17.42 -1.62 -16.65
N ILE A 127 18.60 -1.70 -17.28
CA ILE A 127 18.77 -2.31 -18.60
C ILE A 127 18.91 -3.83 -18.40
N LEU A 128 17.98 -4.62 -18.93
CA LEU A 128 17.93 -6.07 -18.73
C LEU A 128 18.11 -6.86 -20.03
N THR A 129 18.67 -8.07 -19.91
CA THR A 129 18.67 -9.05 -21.00
C THR A 129 17.42 -9.94 -20.93
N PRO A 130 17.01 -10.59 -22.03
CA PRO A 130 15.89 -11.55 -22.01
C PRO A 130 16.03 -12.64 -20.96
N SER A 131 17.27 -13.04 -20.61
CA SER A 131 17.51 -14.05 -19.58
C SER A 131 17.13 -13.56 -18.18
N ILE A 132 17.44 -12.29 -17.86
CA ILE A 132 17.11 -11.72 -16.55
C ILE A 132 15.62 -11.44 -16.46
N VAL A 133 15.01 -10.94 -17.54
CA VAL A 133 13.54 -10.75 -17.59
C VAL A 133 12.82 -12.10 -17.44
N ALA A 134 13.26 -13.15 -18.14
CA ALA A 134 12.70 -14.49 -17.99
C ALA A 134 12.82 -15.03 -16.56
N PHE A 135 13.96 -14.82 -15.91
CA PHE A 135 14.18 -15.24 -14.53
C PHE A 135 13.20 -14.58 -13.56
N ASN A 136 12.90 -13.29 -13.73
CA ASN A 136 12.01 -12.54 -12.83
C ASN A 136 10.52 -12.70 -13.16
N THR A 137 10.17 -13.00 -14.41
CA THR A 137 8.77 -13.16 -14.84
C THR A 137 8.28 -14.61 -14.78
N GLY A 138 9.18 -15.59 -14.71
CA GLY A 138 8.84 -17.02 -14.74
C GLY A 138 8.53 -17.56 -16.15
N PHE A 139 8.53 -16.72 -17.18
CA PHE A 139 8.34 -17.16 -18.57
C PHE A 139 9.64 -17.69 -19.19
N SER A 140 9.51 -18.49 -20.26
CA SER A 140 10.68 -18.99 -20.97
C SER A 140 11.46 -17.85 -21.64
N ARG A 141 12.80 -17.95 -21.65
CA ARG A 141 13.67 -16.98 -22.35
C ARG A 141 13.31 -16.78 -23.82
N LYS A 142 12.90 -17.86 -24.51
CA LYS A 142 12.49 -17.80 -25.93
C LYS A 142 11.25 -16.92 -26.10
N GLU A 143 10.27 -17.09 -25.22
CA GLU A 143 9.02 -16.33 -25.26
C GLU A 143 9.26 -14.86 -24.90
N VAL A 144 10.01 -14.59 -23.82
CA VAL A 144 10.40 -13.24 -23.43
C VAL A 144 11.16 -12.53 -24.56
N ASN A 145 12.10 -13.20 -25.22
CA ASN A 145 12.82 -12.60 -26.34
C ASN A 145 11.90 -12.27 -27.53
N ARG A 146 10.93 -13.13 -27.83
CA ARG A 146 9.94 -12.88 -28.89
C ARG A 146 9.08 -11.67 -28.58
N ARG A 147 8.59 -11.56 -27.33
CA ARG A 147 7.78 -10.42 -26.88
C ARG A 147 8.58 -9.11 -26.81
N LEU A 148 9.82 -9.14 -26.32
CA LEU A 148 10.68 -7.96 -26.29
C LEU A 148 10.97 -7.38 -27.68
N ILE A 149 11.07 -8.22 -28.71
CA ILE A 149 11.20 -7.74 -30.10
C ILE A 149 9.93 -7.00 -30.54
N GLN A 150 8.74 -7.55 -30.27
CA GLN A 150 7.48 -6.88 -30.62
C GLN A 150 7.28 -5.58 -29.83
N LEU A 151 7.63 -5.57 -28.54
CA LEU A 151 7.57 -4.35 -27.72
C LEU A 151 8.51 -3.26 -28.22
N ASP A 152 9.68 -3.64 -28.75
CA ASP A 152 10.66 -2.73 -29.37
C ASP A 152 10.13 -2.18 -30.70
N GLU A 153 9.52 -3.03 -31.54
CA GLU A 153 8.84 -2.64 -32.78
C GLU A 153 7.74 -1.61 -32.55
N HIS A 154 7.02 -1.70 -31.42
CA HIS A 154 5.97 -0.75 -31.03
C HIS A 154 6.46 0.39 -30.10
N GLY A 155 7.78 0.48 -29.88
CA GLY A 155 8.42 1.57 -29.15
C GLY A 155 8.10 1.63 -27.65
N LEU A 156 7.60 0.54 -27.05
CA LEU A 156 7.34 0.44 -25.60
C LEU A 156 8.62 0.10 -24.82
N VAL A 157 9.55 -0.59 -25.46
CA VAL A 157 10.93 -0.77 -24.99
C VAL A 157 11.90 -0.33 -26.08
N GLU A 158 13.16 -0.13 -25.72
CA GLU A 158 14.24 0.12 -26.67
C GLU A 158 15.38 -0.87 -26.45
N ARG A 159 15.91 -1.41 -27.55
CA ARG A 159 17.15 -2.19 -27.52
C ARG A 159 18.37 -1.27 -27.51
N THR A 160 19.03 -1.14 -26.35
CA THR A 160 20.18 -0.25 -26.16
C THR A 160 21.50 -0.81 -26.73
N GLU A 161 21.79 -2.09 -26.46
CA GLU A 161 23.00 -2.80 -26.89
C GLU A 161 22.66 -4.25 -27.29
N ARG A 162 23.68 -5.09 -27.60
CA ARG A 162 23.54 -6.52 -27.97
C ARG A 162 22.57 -7.30 -27.05
N GLY A 163 21.29 -7.29 -27.40
CA GLY A 163 20.21 -8.02 -26.72
C GLY A 163 19.87 -7.49 -25.32
N LYS A 164 20.08 -6.20 -25.07
CA LYS A 164 19.70 -5.53 -23.81
C LYS A 164 18.55 -4.56 -24.07
N TYR A 165 17.58 -4.51 -23.17
CA TYR A 165 16.37 -3.70 -23.30
C TYR A 165 16.17 -2.80 -22.10
N ARG A 166 15.61 -1.62 -22.34
CA ARG A 166 15.12 -0.69 -21.33
C ARG A 166 13.70 -0.26 -21.69
N LEU A 167 12.91 0.09 -20.68
CA LEU A 167 11.63 0.75 -20.88
C LEU A 167 11.82 2.14 -21.53
N THR A 168 11.00 2.48 -22.54
CA THR A 168 10.99 3.84 -23.11
C THR A 168 10.06 4.74 -22.30
N ARG A 169 10.13 6.05 -22.56
CA ARG A 169 9.12 7.00 -22.05
C ARG A 169 7.70 6.64 -22.52
N ARG A 170 7.54 6.07 -23.72
CA ARG A 170 6.23 5.62 -24.22
C ARG A 170 5.74 4.41 -23.41
N GLY A 171 6.61 3.42 -23.15
CA GLY A 171 6.31 2.29 -22.27
C GLY A 171 5.90 2.74 -20.87
N GLU A 172 6.60 3.72 -20.32
CA GLU A 172 6.27 4.29 -19.00
C GLU A 172 4.89 4.97 -18.98
N ARG A 173 4.56 5.78 -20.00
CA ARG A 173 3.21 6.38 -20.09
C ARG A 173 2.12 5.32 -20.25
N TYR A 174 2.38 4.24 -20.99
CA TYR A 174 1.46 3.11 -21.10
C TYR A 174 1.22 2.44 -19.75
N LEU A 175 2.27 2.14 -18.99
CA LEU A 175 2.16 1.54 -17.65
C LEU A 175 1.38 2.43 -16.66
N ARG A 176 1.45 3.75 -16.83
CA ARG A 176 0.69 4.74 -16.04
C ARG A 176 -0.76 4.93 -16.51
N GLY A 177 -1.21 4.22 -17.55
CA GLY A 177 -2.55 4.39 -18.14
C GLY A 177 -2.72 5.73 -18.87
N GLN A 178 -1.62 6.37 -19.27
CA GLN A 178 -1.61 7.69 -19.94
C GLN A 178 -1.53 7.56 -21.47
N LEU A 179 -1.59 6.33 -21.99
CA LEU A 179 -1.64 6.02 -23.40
C LEU A 179 -2.54 4.83 -23.66
N ASP A 180 -3.46 5.00 -24.61
CA ASP A 180 -4.10 3.88 -25.28
C ASP A 180 -3.19 3.44 -26.42
N VAL A 181 -2.80 2.17 -26.43
CA VAL A 181 -2.05 1.59 -27.55
C VAL A 181 -3.07 1.10 -28.58
N VAL A 182 -3.88 2.02 -29.10
CA VAL A 182 -4.72 1.71 -30.27
C VAL A 182 -3.80 1.49 -31.46
N SER A 183 -4.07 0.45 -32.24
CA SER A 183 -3.34 0.10 -33.45
C SER A 183 -3.25 1.30 -34.41
N SER A 184 -2.15 2.04 -34.35
CA SER A 184 -1.86 3.10 -35.29
C SER A 184 -0.66 2.70 -36.13
N ASP A 185 -0.94 2.26 -37.35
CA ASP A 185 -0.15 2.63 -38.53
C ASP A 185 0.00 4.16 -38.54
N THR A 186 0.99 4.69 -37.83
CA THR A 186 1.43 6.08 -38.01
C THR A 186 2.92 6.14 -37.79
N ASP A 187 3.63 6.34 -38.91
CA ASP A 187 5.01 6.74 -39.02
C ASP A 187 5.37 7.86 -38.02
N GLU A 188 6.25 7.56 -37.07
CA GLU A 188 7.14 8.56 -36.52
C GLU A 188 8.57 7.99 -36.57
N PRO A 189 9.48 8.54 -37.39
CA PRO A 189 10.76 7.92 -37.66
C PRO A 189 11.64 7.98 -36.41
N ALA A 190 12.26 6.84 -36.11
CA ALA A 190 13.27 6.71 -35.07
C ALA A 190 14.39 7.75 -35.28
N VAL A 191 14.45 8.74 -34.38
CA VAL A 191 15.62 9.60 -34.25
C VAL A 191 16.73 8.75 -33.65
N ARG A 192 17.60 8.24 -34.53
CA ARG A 192 18.90 7.69 -34.14
C ARG A 192 19.81 8.82 -33.72
N GLY A 193 20.24 8.81 -32.46
CA GLY A 193 21.41 9.51 -31.94
C GLY A 193 22.46 8.50 -31.51
#